data_AF-A0A564Q7V1-F1
#
_entry.id   AF-A0A564Q7V1-F1
#
_cell.length_a   1.000
_cell.length_b   1.000
_cell.length_c   1.000
_cell.angle_alpha   90.00
_cell.angle_beta   90.00
_cell.angle_gamma   90.00
#
_symmetry.space_group_name_H-M   'P 1'
#
loop_
_entity.id
_entity.type
_entity.pdbx_description
1 polymer ?
#
loop_
_entity_poly.entity_id
_entity_poly.type
_entity_poly.pdbx_seq_one_letter_code
_entity_poly.pdbx_strand_id
1 'polypeptide(L)'
;MQKWVKYTIALSVIFVVLCVVLVVLLKLYAPPDLLSGAYMKQYLKYGYFGLFFITFLGGSFIPAGSPAAVGAAGMFGMETLPTILVAAVGYTLGIYLNYFLAQKLGRPYVERKMSKEAYDDISRWWNRWGYLLIFAFALLPILPFNFLALFCGLFGVNLLYFLLINFGSNLLNSYVFVVIGSSIGDWLGFI
;
A
#
# COMPACT_ATOMS: atom_id res chain seq x y z
N MET A 1 -25.50 11.41 2.19
CA MET A 1 -24.42 10.39 2.13
C MET A 1 -24.98 9.06 1.67
N GLN A 2 -24.54 8.55 0.51
CA GLN A 2 -24.95 7.23 -0.03
C GLN A 2 -24.70 6.12 1.01
N LYS A 3 -25.63 5.16 1.12
CA LYS A 3 -25.59 4.07 2.14
C LYS A 3 -24.25 3.33 2.18
N TRP A 4 -23.62 3.11 1.01
CA TRP A 4 -22.30 2.47 0.87
C TRP A 4 -21.15 3.23 1.55
N VAL A 5 -21.20 4.56 1.60
CA VAL A 5 -20.19 5.38 2.27
C VAL A 5 -20.28 5.23 3.79
N LYS A 6 -21.48 5.08 4.34
CA LYS A 6 -21.65 4.84 5.78
C LYS A 6 -21.12 3.48 6.21
N TYR A 7 -21.36 2.43 5.41
CA TYR A 7 -20.85 1.09 5.70
C TYR A 7 -19.32 1.01 5.60
N THR A 8 -18.71 1.66 4.61
CA THR A 8 -17.25 1.70 4.49
C THR A 8 -16.61 2.46 5.66
N ILE A 9 -17.16 3.61 6.07
CA ILE A 9 -16.67 4.34 7.26
C ILE A 9 -16.84 3.51 8.53
N ALA A 10 -18.01 2.90 8.75
CA ALA A 10 -18.27 2.08 9.93
C ALA A 10 -17.32 0.88 10.01
N LEU A 11 -17.08 0.20 8.87
CA LEU A 11 -16.16 -0.92 8.79
C LEU A 11 -14.72 -0.50 9.09
N SER A 12 -14.28 0.65 8.56
CA SER A 12 -12.95 1.22 8.86
C SER A 12 -12.79 1.58 10.33
N VAL A 13 -13.81 2.17 10.96
CA VAL A 13 -13.79 2.49 12.40
C VAL A 13 -13.72 1.22 13.24
N ILE A 14 -14.53 0.19 12.93
CA ILE A 14 -14.49 -1.10 13.61
C ILE A 14 -13.10 -1.74 13.47
N PHE A 15 -12.51 -1.70 12.27
CA PHE A 15 -11.16 -2.22 12.02
C PHE A 15 -10.10 -1.49 12.87
N VAL A 16 -10.14 -0.16 12.92
CA VAL A 16 -9.23 0.64 13.76
C VAL A 16 -9.38 0.30 15.24
N VAL A 17 -10.62 0.25 15.75
CA VAL A 17 -10.88 -0.13 17.15
C VAL A 17 -10.36 -1.53 17.44
N LEU A 18 -10.57 -2.48 16.53
CA LEU A 18 -10.07 -3.84 16.67
C LEU A 18 -8.53 -3.89 16.70
N CYS A 19 -7.85 -3.14 15.83
CA CYS A 19 -6.38 -3.00 15.88
C CYS A 19 -5.91 -2.45 17.23
N VAL A 20 -6.57 -1.41 17.76
CA VAL A 20 -6.23 -0.81 19.06
C VAL A 20 -6.41 -1.83 20.18
N VAL A 21 -7.56 -2.53 20.22
CA VAL A 21 -7.81 -3.58 21.22
C VAL A 21 -6.75 -4.68 21.15
N LEU A 22 -6.38 -5.09 19.94
CA LEU A 22 -5.37 -6.14 19.73
C LEU A 22 -3.97 -5.69 20.21
N VAL A 23 -3.60 -4.43 20.00
CA VAL A 23 -2.35 -3.84 20.55
C VAL A 23 -2.38 -3.76 22.08
N VAL A 24 -3.52 -3.40 22.68
CA VAL A 24 -3.68 -3.38 24.14
C VAL A 24 -3.59 -4.80 24.72
N LEU A 25 -4.23 -5.78 24.09
CA LEU A 25 -4.15 -7.18 24.51
C LEU A 25 -2.73 -7.73 24.39
N LEU A 26 -2.00 -7.36 23.33
CA LEU A 26 -0.58 -7.68 23.22
C LEU A 26 0.21 -7.11 24.41
N LYS A 27 -0.01 -5.86 24.82
CA LYS A 27 0.66 -5.30 26.00
C LYS A 27 0.34 -6.05 27.30
N LEU A 28 -0.91 -6.48 27.46
CA LEU A 28 -1.39 -7.08 28.70
C LEU A 28 -1.03 -8.57 28.84
N TYR A 29 -0.95 -9.30 27.73
CA TYR A 29 -0.82 -10.76 27.72
C TYR A 29 0.41 -11.28 26.97
N ALA A 30 1.25 -10.42 26.38
CA ALA A 30 2.47 -10.89 25.72
C ALA A 30 3.45 -11.50 26.73
N PRO A 31 4.02 -12.68 26.45
CA PRO A 31 5.06 -13.26 27.27
C PRO A 31 6.28 -12.33 27.34
N PRO A 32 6.94 -12.18 28.50
CA PRO A 32 8.17 -11.40 28.65
C PRO A 32 9.27 -11.83 27.66
N ASP A 33 9.25 -13.09 27.26
CA ASP A 33 10.22 -13.67 26.34
C ASP A 33 10.04 -13.15 24.91
N LEU A 34 8.80 -12.82 24.51
CA LEU A 34 8.50 -12.20 23.21
C LEU A 34 8.98 -10.74 23.14
N LEU A 35 9.07 -10.09 24.30
CA LEU A 35 9.65 -8.76 24.51
C LEU A 35 11.19 -8.78 24.58
N SER A 36 11.81 -9.97 24.59
CA SER A 36 13.27 -10.10 24.65
C SER A 36 13.92 -10.01 23.25
N GLY A 37 15.08 -9.34 23.15
CA GLY A 37 15.80 -9.07 21.90
C GLY A 37 16.23 -10.30 21.07
N ALA A 38 16.01 -11.53 21.56
CA ALA A 38 16.34 -12.77 20.86
C ALA A 38 15.40 -13.03 19.65
N TYR A 39 14.09 -12.74 19.77
CA TYR A 39 13.15 -12.88 18.65
C TYR A 39 13.30 -11.76 17.61
N MET A 40 13.72 -10.56 18.04
CA MET A 40 14.04 -9.44 17.15
C MET A 40 15.17 -9.78 16.18
N LYS A 41 16.25 -10.40 16.67
CA LYS A 41 17.37 -10.85 15.81
C LYS A 41 16.94 -11.85 14.74
N GLN A 42 15.93 -12.68 15.03
CA GLN A 42 15.42 -13.68 14.10
C GLN A 42 14.42 -13.07 13.09
N TYR A 43 13.65 -12.05 13.47
CA TYR A 43 12.82 -11.27 12.55
C TYR A 43 13.68 -10.44 11.57
N LEU A 44 14.78 -9.84 12.08
CA LEU A 44 15.79 -9.14 11.27
C LEU A 44 16.54 -10.06 10.29
N LYS A 45 16.56 -11.38 10.52
CA LYS A 45 17.21 -12.36 9.63
C LYS A 45 16.56 -12.40 8.23
N TYR A 46 15.24 -12.23 8.16
CA TYR A 46 14.52 -12.02 6.89
C TYR A 46 14.29 -10.52 6.61
N GLY A 47 14.21 -9.69 7.65
CA GLY A 47 14.37 -8.24 7.65
C GLY A 47 13.80 -7.51 6.43
N TYR A 48 14.66 -6.76 5.75
CA TYR A 48 14.30 -6.00 4.55
C TYR A 48 13.86 -6.86 3.38
N PHE A 49 14.41 -8.07 3.23
CA PHE A 49 14.04 -8.95 2.12
C PHE A 49 12.59 -9.44 2.26
N GLY A 50 12.18 -9.87 3.46
CA GLY A 50 10.79 -10.22 3.74
C GLY A 50 9.84 -9.03 3.55
N LEU A 51 10.24 -7.85 4.03
CA LEU A 51 9.47 -6.62 3.86
C LEU A 51 9.28 -6.27 2.37
N PHE A 52 10.33 -6.40 1.56
CA PHE A 52 10.25 -6.19 0.12
C PHE A 52 9.19 -7.10 -0.51
N PHE A 53 9.22 -8.40 -0.22
CA PHE A 53 8.26 -9.35 -0.81
C PHE A 53 6.84 -9.10 -0.34
N ILE A 54 6.62 -8.78 0.94
CA ILE A 54 5.27 -8.50 1.46
C ILE A 54 4.71 -7.23 0.82
N THR A 55 5.52 -6.17 0.70
CA THR A 55 5.08 -4.92 0.07
C THR A 55 4.91 -5.06 -1.44
N PHE A 56 5.76 -5.84 -2.12
CA PHE A 56 5.60 -6.23 -3.51
C PHE A 56 4.30 -6.98 -3.76
N LEU A 57 4.00 -7.99 -2.94
CA LEU A 57 2.74 -8.71 -3.03
C LEU A 57 1.56 -7.76 -2.73
N GLY A 58 1.68 -6.87 -1.74
CA GLY A 58 0.61 -5.92 -1.40
C GLY A 58 0.33 -4.86 -2.47
N GLY A 59 1.34 -4.51 -3.27
CA GLY A 59 1.17 -3.67 -4.47
C GLY A 59 0.70 -4.43 -5.70
N SER A 60 0.65 -5.76 -5.65
CA SER A 60 0.21 -6.61 -6.76
C SER A 60 -1.31 -6.85 -6.74
N PHE A 61 -1.81 -7.79 -7.54
CA PHE A 61 -3.22 -8.20 -7.55
C PHE A 61 -3.65 -8.90 -6.25
N ILE A 62 -2.71 -9.31 -5.41
CA ILE A 62 -2.95 -9.93 -4.11
C ILE A 62 -3.06 -8.82 -3.06
N PRO A 63 -4.23 -8.61 -2.42
CA PRO A 63 -4.35 -7.65 -1.32
C PRO A 63 -3.62 -8.19 -0.07
N ALA A 64 -2.29 -8.10 -0.06
CA ALA A 64 -1.46 -8.37 1.10
C ALA A 64 -1.24 -7.07 1.89
N GLY A 65 -1.28 -7.15 3.23
CA GLY A 65 -1.26 -6.00 4.16
C GLY A 65 0.04 -5.20 4.17
N SER A 66 0.36 -4.52 3.07
CA SER A 66 1.58 -3.72 2.92
C SER A 66 1.74 -2.63 4.01
N PRO A 67 0.69 -1.91 4.46
CA PRO A 67 0.88 -0.88 5.49
C PRO A 67 1.13 -1.48 6.88
N ALA A 68 0.48 -2.61 7.17
CA ALA A 68 0.64 -3.32 8.44
C ALA A 68 2.05 -3.91 8.56
N ALA A 69 2.61 -4.46 7.49
CA ALA A 69 3.97 -4.99 7.48
C ALA A 69 5.03 -3.89 7.67
N VAL A 70 4.83 -2.73 7.04
CA VAL A 70 5.71 -1.56 7.21
C VAL A 70 5.62 -1.00 8.63
N GLY A 71 4.42 -0.91 9.21
CA GLY A 71 4.24 -0.52 10.60
C GLY A 71 4.86 -1.53 11.58
N ALA A 72 4.71 -2.82 11.32
CA ALA A 72 5.35 -3.87 12.13
C ALA A 72 6.88 -3.76 12.07
N ALA A 73 7.46 -3.48 10.90
CA ALA A 73 8.90 -3.25 10.76
C ALA A 73 9.40 -2.10 11.66
N GLY A 74 8.66 -0.98 11.71
CA GLY A 74 8.96 0.12 12.63
C GLY A 74 8.79 -0.27 14.10
N MET A 75 7.72 -0.98 14.43
CA MET A 75 7.41 -1.45 15.79
C MET A 75 8.47 -2.40 16.35
N PHE A 76 9.10 -3.20 15.48
CA PHE A 76 10.18 -4.11 15.85
C PHE A 76 11.59 -3.49 15.72
N GLY A 77 11.70 -2.18 15.53
CA GLY A 77 12.98 -1.48 15.58
C GLY A 77 13.82 -1.52 14.31
N MET A 78 13.24 -1.81 13.14
CA MET A 78 13.98 -1.69 11.89
C MET A 78 14.30 -0.22 11.60
N GLU A 79 15.51 0.05 11.07
CA GLU A 79 15.90 1.42 10.74
C GLU A 79 14.91 2.08 9.76
N THR A 80 14.53 3.32 10.06
CA THR A 80 13.45 4.02 9.36
C THR A 80 13.72 4.19 7.87
N LEU A 81 14.89 4.72 7.51
CA LEU A 81 15.21 5.05 6.11
C LEU A 81 15.28 3.80 5.21
N PRO A 82 16.01 2.73 5.56
CA PRO A 82 16.01 1.49 4.77
C PRO A 82 14.62 0.85 4.67
N THR A 83 13.83 0.87 5.75
CA THR A 83 12.47 0.32 5.77
C THR A 83 11.58 1.03 4.76
N ILE A 84 11.61 2.36 4.74
CA ILE A 84 10.84 3.19 3.79
C ILE A 84 11.24 2.90 2.35
N LEU A 85 12.54 2.87 2.06
CA LEU A 85 13.03 2.66 0.70
C LEU A 85 12.66 1.26 0.19
N VAL A 86 12.91 0.24 0.99
CA VAL A 86 12.62 -1.16 0.62
C VAL A 86 11.13 -1.39 0.41
N ALA A 87 10.28 -0.84 1.30
CA ALA A 87 8.84 -0.90 1.17
C ALA A 87 8.33 -0.19 -0.09
N ALA A 88 8.84 1.03 -0.36
CA ALA A 88 8.45 1.81 -1.52
C ALA A 88 8.87 1.14 -2.83
N VAL A 89 10.06 0.56 -2.90
CA VAL A 89 10.53 -0.18 -4.09
C VAL A 89 9.70 -1.43 -4.30
N GLY A 90 9.50 -2.25 -3.26
CA GLY A 90 8.69 -3.46 -3.33
C GLY A 90 7.29 -3.16 -3.85
N TYR A 91 6.58 -2.25 -3.19
CA TYR A 91 5.22 -1.88 -3.60
C TYR A 91 5.16 -1.29 -5.02
N THR A 92 6.14 -0.47 -5.41
CA THR A 92 6.19 0.10 -6.77
C THR A 92 6.35 -0.97 -7.84
N LEU A 93 7.15 -2.00 -7.59
CA LEU A 93 7.27 -3.13 -8.50
C LEU A 93 5.99 -3.97 -8.56
N GLY A 94 5.27 -4.12 -7.44
CA GLY A 94 3.95 -4.75 -7.42
C GLY A 94 2.94 -3.99 -8.30
N ILE A 95 2.89 -2.67 -8.12
CA ILE A 95 2.02 -1.77 -8.90
C ILE A 95 2.37 -1.80 -10.39
N TYR A 96 3.66 -1.87 -10.71
CA TYR A 96 4.12 -2.04 -12.09
C TYR A 96 3.54 -3.30 -12.74
N LEU A 97 3.47 -4.43 -12.01
CA LEU A 97 2.83 -5.64 -12.54
C LEU A 97 1.36 -5.41 -12.87
N ASN A 98 0.60 -4.72 -12.00
CA ASN A 98 -0.79 -4.39 -12.26
C ASN A 98 -0.94 -3.53 -13.52
N TYR A 99 -0.11 -2.48 -13.63
CA TYR A 99 -0.07 -1.63 -14.82
C TYR A 99 0.22 -2.45 -16.09
N PHE A 100 1.24 -3.31 -16.04
CA PHE A 100 1.67 -4.13 -17.17
C PHE A 100 0.60 -5.14 -17.60
N LEU A 101 -0.04 -5.81 -16.64
CA LEU A 101 -1.15 -6.74 -16.90
C LEU A 101 -2.33 -6.02 -17.55
N ALA A 102 -2.69 -4.83 -17.06
CA ALA A 102 -3.73 -4.01 -17.67
C ALA A 102 -3.35 -3.58 -19.10
N GLN A 103 -2.10 -3.18 -19.34
CA GLN A 103 -1.64 -2.76 -20.66
C GLN A 103 -1.61 -3.92 -21.67
N LYS A 104 -1.17 -5.12 -21.25
CA LYS A 104 -0.99 -6.27 -22.15
C LYS A 104 -2.24 -7.12 -22.32
N LEU A 105 -3.01 -7.34 -21.25
CA LEU A 105 -4.17 -8.22 -21.26
C LEU A 105 -5.49 -7.44 -21.23
N GLY A 106 -5.56 -6.41 -20.38
CA GLY A 106 -6.75 -5.60 -20.20
C GLY A 106 -7.10 -4.78 -21.44
N ARG A 107 -6.11 -4.07 -22.00
CA ARG A 107 -6.34 -3.13 -23.10
C ARG A 107 -6.88 -3.82 -24.36
N PRO A 108 -6.31 -4.94 -24.86
CA PRO A 108 -6.89 -5.65 -25.99
C PRO A 108 -8.30 -6.19 -25.71
N TYR A 109 -8.60 -6.54 -24.47
CA TYR A 109 -9.95 -6.99 -24.09
C TYR A 109 -10.96 -5.85 -24.15
N VAL A 110 -10.62 -4.68 -23.61
CA VAL A 110 -11.47 -3.47 -23.65
C VAL A 110 -11.68 -3.01 -25.07
N GLU A 111 -10.62 -2.95 -25.89
CA GLU A 111 -10.72 -2.54 -27.31
C GLU A 111 -11.62 -3.48 -28.14
N ARG A 112 -11.76 -4.75 -27.76
CA ARG A 112 -12.65 -5.72 -28.45
C ARG A 112 -14.09 -5.68 -27.97
N LYS A 113 -14.32 -5.40 -26.68
CA LYS A 113 -15.65 -5.49 -26.05
C LYS A 113 -16.37 -4.15 -25.94
N MET A 114 -15.65 -3.03 -25.95
CA MET A 114 -16.20 -1.71 -25.74
C MET A 114 -16.47 -1.02 -27.09
N SER A 115 -17.57 -0.26 -27.17
CA SER A 115 -17.84 0.54 -28.38
C SER A 115 -16.81 1.66 -28.52
N LYS A 116 -16.56 2.09 -29.77
CA LYS A 116 -15.61 3.17 -30.05
C LYS A 116 -16.01 4.47 -29.38
N GLU A 117 -17.31 4.77 -29.36
CA GLU A 117 -17.86 5.98 -28.75
C GLU A 117 -17.57 6.01 -27.24
N ALA A 118 -17.81 4.89 -26.55
CA ALA A 118 -17.53 4.78 -25.11
C ALA A 118 -16.02 4.88 -24.83
N TYR A 119 -15.18 4.31 -25.69
CA TYR A 119 -13.72 4.41 -25.54
C TYR A 119 -13.22 5.84 -25.70
N ASP A 120 -13.69 6.54 -26.71
CA ASP A 120 -13.30 7.93 -26.98
C ASP A 120 -13.81 8.89 -25.89
N ASP A 121 -14.99 8.64 -25.32
CA ASP A 121 -15.49 9.42 -24.20
C ASP A 121 -14.63 9.24 -22.94
N ILE A 122 -14.31 8.00 -22.56
CA ILE A 122 -13.48 7.74 -21.38
C ILE A 122 -12.05 8.22 -21.61
N SER A 123 -11.49 8.04 -22.80
CA SER A 123 -10.16 8.52 -23.15
C SER A 123 -10.06 10.05 -23.08
N ARG A 124 -11.05 10.79 -23.61
CA ARG A 124 -11.11 12.25 -23.49
C ARG A 124 -11.19 12.71 -22.04
N TRP A 125 -12.02 12.06 -21.23
CA TRP A 125 -12.12 12.36 -19.81
C TRP A 125 -10.80 12.08 -19.08
N TRP A 126 -10.17 10.94 -19.36
CA TRP A 126 -8.89 10.55 -18.78
C TRP A 126 -7.75 11.49 -19.18
N ASN A 127 -7.68 11.93 -20.44
CA ASN A 127 -6.70 12.92 -20.87
C ASN A 127 -6.87 14.27 -20.16
N ARG A 128 -8.09 14.63 -19.76
CA ARG A 128 -8.38 15.86 -19.04
C ARG A 128 -8.10 15.75 -17.53
N TRP A 129 -8.44 14.63 -16.90
CA TRP A 129 -8.44 14.49 -15.43
C TRP A 129 -7.46 13.46 -14.87
N GLY A 130 -6.96 12.54 -15.69
CA GLY A 130 -6.16 11.39 -15.27
C GLY A 130 -4.91 11.76 -14.50
N TYR A 131 -4.13 12.74 -14.97
CA TYR A 131 -2.94 13.24 -14.26
C TYR A 131 -3.28 13.84 -12.89
N LEU A 132 -4.37 14.60 -12.80
CA LEU A 132 -4.85 15.17 -11.54
C LEU A 132 -5.32 14.07 -10.57
N LEU A 133 -5.98 13.03 -11.07
CA LEU A 133 -6.40 11.88 -10.26
C LEU A 133 -5.21 11.08 -9.76
N ILE A 134 -4.19 10.85 -10.60
CA ILE A 134 -2.96 10.17 -10.19
C ILE A 134 -2.30 10.93 -9.03
N PHE A 135 -2.20 12.25 -9.14
CA PHE A 135 -1.64 13.09 -8.10
C PHE A 135 -2.50 13.10 -6.82
N ALA A 136 -3.83 13.24 -6.95
CA ALA A 136 -4.74 13.25 -5.80
C ALA A 136 -4.73 11.91 -5.04
N PHE A 137 -4.69 10.79 -5.75
CA PHE A 137 -4.55 9.46 -5.16
C PHE A 137 -3.20 9.28 -4.49
N ALA A 138 -2.15 9.90 -5.03
CA ALA A 138 -0.80 9.76 -4.50
C ALA A 138 -0.61 10.46 -3.16
N LEU A 139 -1.36 11.54 -2.93
CA LEU A 139 -1.32 12.28 -1.68
C LEU A 139 -2.13 11.64 -0.54
N LEU A 140 -3.05 10.72 -0.85
CA LEU A 140 -3.95 10.13 0.12
C LEU A 140 -3.56 8.67 0.39
N PRO A 141 -2.94 8.36 1.55
CA PRO A 141 -2.42 7.01 1.87
C PRO A 141 -3.44 5.88 1.80
N ILE A 142 -4.71 6.22 1.95
CA ILE A 142 -5.82 5.29 2.13
C ILE A 142 -6.42 4.91 0.77
N LEU A 143 -6.12 5.65 -0.30
CA LEU A 143 -6.73 5.41 -1.59
C LEU A 143 -6.12 4.17 -2.28
N PRO A 144 -6.95 3.33 -2.91
CA PRO A 144 -6.50 2.07 -3.48
C PRO A 144 -5.77 2.31 -4.82
N PHE A 145 -4.46 2.55 -4.73
CA PHE A 145 -3.60 2.83 -5.87
C PHE A 145 -3.55 1.68 -6.90
N ASN A 146 -3.84 0.45 -6.47
CA ASN A 146 -3.92 -0.74 -7.32
C ASN A 146 -4.95 -0.60 -8.45
N PHE A 147 -6.14 -0.05 -8.17
CA PHE A 147 -7.15 0.18 -9.22
C PHE A 147 -6.68 1.24 -10.20
N LEU A 148 -6.09 2.30 -9.69
CA LEU A 148 -5.56 3.37 -10.53
C LEU A 148 -4.46 2.85 -11.47
N ALA A 149 -3.60 1.95 -11.02
CA ALA A 149 -2.60 1.29 -11.85
C ALA A 149 -3.23 0.54 -13.04
N LEU A 150 -4.34 -0.16 -12.81
CA LEU A 150 -5.08 -0.85 -13.87
C LEU A 150 -5.64 0.14 -14.88
N PHE A 151 -6.29 1.22 -14.42
CA PHE A 151 -6.79 2.27 -15.31
C PHE A 151 -5.66 2.92 -16.12
N CYS A 152 -4.54 3.25 -15.48
CA CYS A 152 -3.38 3.83 -16.15
C CYS A 152 -2.82 2.90 -17.23
N GLY A 153 -2.74 1.59 -16.95
CA GLY A 153 -2.28 0.58 -17.91
C GLY A 153 -3.24 0.39 -19.08
N LEU A 154 -4.56 0.38 -18.80
CA LEU A 154 -5.61 0.28 -19.82
C LEU A 154 -5.55 1.45 -20.81
N PHE A 155 -5.40 2.68 -20.32
CA PHE A 155 -5.40 3.90 -21.13
C PHE A 155 -4.01 4.33 -21.63
N GLY A 156 -2.95 3.56 -21.31
CA GLY A 156 -1.61 3.80 -21.82
C GLY A 156 -0.97 5.10 -21.31
N VAL A 157 -1.13 5.41 -20.01
CA VAL A 157 -0.46 6.54 -19.37
C VAL A 157 1.06 6.39 -19.47
N ASN A 158 1.80 7.50 -19.45
CA ASN A 158 3.26 7.41 -19.40
C ASN A 158 3.71 6.62 -18.16
N LEU A 159 4.35 5.46 -18.39
CA LEU A 159 4.77 4.54 -17.34
C LEU A 159 5.72 5.20 -16.34
N LEU A 160 6.70 5.96 -16.82
CA LEU A 160 7.71 6.58 -15.96
C LEU A 160 7.05 7.63 -15.04
N TYR A 161 6.17 8.48 -15.59
CA TYR A 161 5.42 9.44 -14.79
C TYR A 161 4.60 8.74 -13.71
N PHE A 162 3.84 7.70 -14.08
CA PHE A 162 3.00 6.95 -13.14
C PHE A 162 3.84 6.30 -12.02
N LEU A 163 4.95 5.64 -12.37
CA LEU A 163 5.82 4.99 -11.39
C LEU A 163 6.51 5.99 -10.46
N LEU A 164 6.94 7.15 -10.95
CA LEU A 164 7.56 8.18 -10.11
C LEU A 164 6.56 8.74 -9.09
N ILE A 165 5.34 9.03 -9.52
CA ILE A 165 4.28 9.50 -8.62
C ILE A 165 3.91 8.41 -7.60
N ASN A 166 3.76 7.17 -8.04
CA ASN A 166 3.51 6.03 -7.16
C ASN A 166 4.64 5.83 -6.14
N PHE A 167 5.89 5.91 -6.58
CA PHE A 167 7.04 5.75 -5.70
C PHE A 167 7.08 6.86 -4.64
N GLY A 168 6.87 8.12 -5.04
CA GLY A 168 6.76 9.25 -4.12
C GLY A 168 5.63 9.09 -3.09
N SER A 169 4.45 8.65 -3.54
CA SER A 169 3.32 8.32 -2.66
C SER A 169 3.70 7.25 -1.63
N ASN A 170 4.36 6.19 -2.06
CA ASN A 170 4.73 5.09 -1.19
C ASN A 170 5.86 5.43 -0.22
N LEU A 171 6.76 6.36 -0.58
CA LEU A 171 7.71 6.91 0.38
C LEU A 171 6.98 7.64 1.51
N LEU A 172 6.01 8.49 1.18
CA LEU A 172 5.20 9.21 2.17
C LEU A 172 4.40 8.23 3.05
N ASN A 173 3.71 7.26 2.43
CA ASN A 173 2.93 6.27 3.16
C ASN A 173 3.82 5.44 4.08
N SER A 174 4.93 4.92 3.56
CA SER A 174 5.83 4.08 4.35
C SER A 174 6.42 4.87 5.52
N TYR A 175 6.78 6.14 5.32
CA TYR A 175 7.22 7.01 6.41
C TYR A 175 6.18 7.12 7.52
N VAL A 176 4.93 7.41 7.19
CA VAL A 176 3.83 7.51 8.17
C VAL A 176 3.66 6.20 8.95
N PHE A 177 3.62 5.06 8.27
CA PHE A 177 3.41 3.76 8.93
C PHE A 177 4.61 3.32 9.78
N VAL A 178 5.85 3.56 9.32
CA VAL A 178 7.05 3.25 10.12
C VAL A 178 7.08 4.08 11.40
N VAL A 179 6.79 5.38 11.32
CA VAL A 179 6.78 6.26 12.50
C VAL A 179 5.72 5.81 13.50
N ILE A 180 4.49 5.56 13.05
CA ILE A 180 3.42 5.02 13.90
C ILE A 180 3.85 3.70 14.54
N GLY A 181 4.44 2.80 13.73
CA GLY A 181 4.99 1.54 14.20
C GLY A 181 6.01 1.72 15.32
N SER A 182 7.02 2.56 15.10
CA SER A 182 8.06 2.83 16.09
C SER A 182 7.51 3.39 17.39
N SER A 183 6.56 4.34 17.34
CA SER A 183 5.94 4.87 18.55
C SER A 183 5.15 3.82 19.33
N ILE A 184 4.53 2.85 18.65
CA ILE A 184 3.88 1.70 19.29
C ILE A 184 4.94 0.78 19.91
N GLY A 185 6.05 0.55 19.20
CA GLY A 185 7.20 -0.23 19.69
C GLY A 185 7.75 0.33 21.00
N ASP A 186 8.03 1.64 21.05
CA ASP A 186 8.49 2.34 22.24
C ASP A 186 7.49 2.20 23.40
N TRP A 187 6.19 2.34 23.12
CA TRP A 187 5.13 2.23 24.14
C TRP A 187 4.93 0.81 24.69
N LEU A 188 5.24 -0.20 23.88
CA LEU A 188 5.23 -1.61 24.26
C LEU A 188 6.54 -2.04 24.92
N GLY A 189 7.62 -1.25 24.80
CA GLY A 189 8.96 -1.59 25.30
C GLY A 189 9.70 -2.59 24.41
N PHE A 190 9.37 -2.64 23.12
CA PHE A 190 10.08 -3.46 22.13
C PHE A 190 11.40 -2.83 21.69
N ILE A 191 11.46 -1.50 21.66
CA ILE A 191 12.62 -0.69 21.29
C ILE A 191 12.85 0.42 22.31
#